data_AF-A0A0S6VW64-F1
#
_entry.id   AF-A0A0S6VW64-F1
#
_cell.length_a   1.000
_cell.length_b   1.000
_cell.length_c   1.000
_cell.angle_alpha   90.00
_cell.angle_beta   90.00
_cell.angle_gamma   90.00
#
_symmetry.space_group_name_H-M   'P 1'
#
loop_
_entity.id
_entity.type
_entity.pdbx_description
1 polymer ?
#
loop_
_entity_poly.entity_id
_entity_poly.type
_entity_poly.pdbx_seq_one_letter_code
_entity_poly.pdbx_strand_id
1 'polypeptide(L)'
;MKNVFRTCFNDAVQGTVAARYAVNVLKIKTAAVLHDKSQYGQPIADNFKATFESLGGKVLAFEGVTRGDKDYRPILTKIKPMNPQVVYFGGMAAEGSLVARQMRDVGIKKAIYMSDDGCYSVPDFIEGAGDASDGAYITFARPAGESYKAWEEKFTKRFGNKPVTFAPQAYDAAIAMLMAVETAGKVQDDGSLVIGKKALADAIRAVSFEGATGKVGFVETGDSQSEVVVWQVKDKQFVIAPGQE
;
A
#
# COMPACT_ATOMS: atom_id res chain seq x y z
N MET A 1 9.90 -18.42 -2.59
CA MET A 1 9.67 -18.86 -3.99
C MET A 1 10.91 -18.46 -4.80
N LYS A 2 11.53 -19.35 -5.58
CA LYS A 2 12.84 -19.04 -6.21
C LYS A 2 12.76 -18.15 -7.47
N ASN A 3 11.57 -18.03 -8.07
CA ASN A 3 11.36 -17.36 -9.37
C ASN A 3 10.26 -16.28 -9.31
N VAL A 4 9.98 -15.75 -8.13
CA VAL A 4 9.01 -14.66 -7.92
C VAL A 4 9.77 -13.48 -7.38
N PHE A 5 9.61 -12.33 -8.03
CA PHE A 5 10.31 -11.09 -7.72
C PHE A 5 9.31 -9.97 -7.58
N ARG A 6 9.46 -9.15 -6.55
CA ARG A 6 8.50 -8.10 -6.18
C ARG A 6 9.19 -6.75 -6.13
N THR A 7 8.79 -5.82 -6.99
CA THR A 7 9.29 -4.44 -7.00
C THR A 7 8.52 -3.51 -6.06
N CYS A 8 7.32 -3.91 -5.61
CA CYS A 8 6.65 -3.28 -4.48
C CYS A 8 7.18 -3.82 -3.13
N PHE A 9 6.77 -3.17 -2.05
CA PHE A 9 7.01 -3.63 -0.68
C PHE A 9 6.15 -4.87 -0.35
N ASN A 10 6.44 -5.49 0.79
CA ASN A 10 5.74 -6.68 1.24
C ASN A 10 4.52 -6.31 2.11
N ASP A 11 3.32 -6.78 1.74
CA ASP A 11 2.08 -6.51 2.49
C ASP A 11 2.12 -6.98 3.94
N ALA A 12 2.92 -8.02 4.23
CA ALA A 12 3.08 -8.54 5.58
C ALA A 12 3.57 -7.47 6.57
N VAL A 13 4.28 -6.43 6.10
CA VAL A 13 4.80 -5.38 6.98
C VAL A 13 3.83 -4.21 7.18
N GLN A 14 2.85 -4.02 6.28
CA GLN A 14 2.01 -2.82 6.27
C GLN A 14 1.16 -2.68 7.54
N GLY A 15 0.39 -3.73 7.88
CA GLY A 15 -0.44 -3.73 9.09
C GLY A 15 0.40 -3.52 10.36
N THR A 16 1.61 -4.08 10.39
CA THR A 16 2.57 -3.87 11.49
C THR A 16 3.06 -2.42 11.58
N VAL A 17 3.41 -1.78 10.46
CA VAL A 17 3.81 -0.36 10.42
C VAL A 17 2.66 0.54 10.88
N ALA A 18 1.46 0.32 10.34
CA ALA A 18 0.26 1.05 10.75
C ALA A 18 -0.02 0.93 12.26
N ALA A 19 0.03 -0.28 12.81
CA ALA A 19 -0.21 -0.52 14.23
C ALA A 19 0.86 0.12 15.13
N ARG A 20 2.14 0.01 14.75
CA ARG A 20 3.25 0.67 15.46
C ARG A 20 3.07 2.18 15.47
N TYR A 21 2.72 2.78 14.33
CA TYR A 21 2.47 4.20 14.24
C TYR A 21 1.27 4.63 15.11
N ALA A 22 0.17 3.89 15.04
CA ALA A 22 -1.01 4.14 15.86
C ALA A 22 -0.70 4.14 17.36
N VAL A 23 0.02 3.14 17.88
CA VAL A 23 0.32 3.04 19.32
C VAL A 23 1.45 3.98 19.75
N ASN A 24 2.56 4.02 19.00
CA ASN A 24 3.79 4.66 19.44
C ASN A 24 3.81 6.16 19.12
N VAL A 25 3.21 6.57 18.01
CA VAL A 25 3.21 7.97 17.56
C VAL A 25 1.89 8.63 17.92
N LEU A 26 0.77 8.08 17.46
CA LEU A 26 -0.57 8.64 17.71
C LEU A 26 -1.10 8.38 19.13
N LYS A 27 -0.41 7.54 19.91
CA LYS A 27 -0.79 7.16 21.28
C LYS A 27 -2.19 6.54 21.40
N ILE A 28 -2.62 5.86 20.33
CA ILE A 28 -3.91 5.19 20.25
C ILE A 28 -3.89 3.90 21.06
N LYS A 29 -5.00 3.64 21.76
CA LYS A 29 -5.20 2.50 22.67
C LYS A 29 -6.38 1.63 22.29
N THR A 30 -7.37 2.15 21.55
CA THR A 30 -8.51 1.36 21.10
C THR A 30 -8.72 1.45 19.59
N ALA A 31 -8.90 0.30 18.95
CA ALA A 31 -9.16 0.19 17.52
C ALA A 31 -10.43 -0.61 17.23
N ALA A 32 -11.15 -0.23 16.17
CA ALA A 32 -12.04 -1.15 15.46
C ALA A 32 -11.38 -1.50 14.12
N VAL A 33 -11.36 -2.77 13.76
CA VAL A 33 -10.67 -3.26 12.57
C VAL A 33 -11.71 -3.84 11.61
N LEU A 34 -11.72 -3.33 10.39
CA LEU A 34 -12.57 -3.77 9.29
C LEU A 34 -11.70 -4.35 8.18
N HIS A 35 -12.20 -5.32 7.43
CA HIS A 35 -11.49 -5.87 6.27
C HIS A 35 -12.45 -6.30 5.15
N ASP A 36 -11.96 -6.33 3.91
CA ASP A 36 -12.76 -6.67 2.72
C ASP A 36 -12.92 -8.17 2.44
N LYS A 37 -12.44 -9.03 3.37
CA LYS A 37 -12.42 -10.52 3.29
C LYS A 37 -11.61 -11.09 2.11
N SER A 38 -10.86 -10.27 1.39
CA SER A 38 -10.00 -10.74 0.31
C SER A 38 -8.71 -11.35 0.84
N GLN A 39 -8.01 -12.12 0.00
CA GLN A 39 -6.67 -12.61 0.28
C GLN A 39 -5.60 -11.50 0.36
N TYR A 40 -5.99 -10.25 0.10
CA TYR A 40 -5.15 -9.07 0.22
C TYR A 40 -5.48 -8.28 1.50
N GLY A 41 -6.69 -7.76 1.63
CA GLY A 41 -7.07 -6.85 2.72
C GLY A 41 -7.17 -7.54 4.09
N GLN A 42 -7.66 -8.79 4.15
CA GLN A 42 -7.80 -9.48 5.43
C GLN A 42 -6.45 -9.79 6.10
N PRO A 43 -5.45 -10.38 5.43
CA PRO A 43 -4.14 -10.61 6.06
C PRO A 43 -3.46 -9.34 6.59
N ILE A 44 -3.63 -8.21 5.91
CA ILE A 44 -3.07 -6.92 6.37
C ILE A 44 -3.79 -6.47 7.65
N ALA A 45 -5.12 -6.57 7.70
CA ALA A 45 -5.91 -6.28 8.89
C ALA A 45 -5.60 -7.21 10.07
N ASP A 46 -5.36 -8.50 9.81
CA ASP A 46 -4.91 -9.48 10.81
C ASP A 46 -3.55 -9.06 11.41
N ASN A 47 -2.59 -8.66 10.57
CA ASN A 47 -1.28 -8.18 11.01
C ASN A 47 -1.38 -6.88 11.82
N PHE A 48 -2.26 -5.95 11.42
CA PHE A 48 -2.56 -4.75 12.20
C PHE A 48 -3.09 -5.13 13.59
N LYS A 49 -4.12 -5.97 13.66
CA LYS A 49 -4.72 -6.41 14.93
C LYS A 49 -3.67 -7.03 15.84
N ALA A 50 -2.96 -8.05 15.36
CA ALA A 50 -1.98 -8.79 16.15
C ALA A 50 -0.87 -7.86 16.69
N THR A 51 -0.35 -6.98 15.83
CA THR A 51 0.69 -6.02 16.23
C THR A 51 0.12 -5.01 17.25
N PHE A 52 -1.05 -4.44 16.99
CA PHE A 52 -1.68 -3.45 17.85
C PHE A 52 -1.94 -4.00 19.26
N GLU A 53 -2.43 -5.23 19.36
CA GLU A 53 -2.63 -5.94 20.63
C GLU A 53 -1.30 -6.24 21.33
N SER A 54 -0.28 -6.68 20.61
CA SER A 54 1.06 -6.93 21.18
C SER A 54 1.72 -5.68 21.77
N LEU A 55 1.37 -4.50 21.26
CA LEU A 55 1.86 -3.21 21.74
C LEU A 55 0.99 -2.62 22.88
N GLY A 56 0.03 -3.40 23.40
CA GLY A 56 -0.85 -3.01 24.51
C GLY A 56 -2.08 -2.19 24.08
N GLY A 57 -2.37 -2.12 22.79
CA GLY A 57 -3.65 -1.65 22.29
C GLY A 57 -4.75 -2.71 22.46
N LYS A 58 -6.02 -2.30 22.36
CA LYS A 58 -7.18 -3.19 22.41
C LYS A 58 -8.01 -3.07 21.13
N VAL A 59 -8.20 -4.18 20.42
CA VAL A 59 -9.15 -4.25 19.31
C VAL A 59 -10.55 -4.54 19.86
N LEU A 60 -11.46 -3.59 19.66
CA LEU A 60 -12.83 -3.63 20.16
C LEU A 60 -13.77 -4.40 19.24
N ALA A 61 -13.46 -4.42 17.95
CA ALA A 61 -14.18 -5.16 16.93
C ALA A 61 -13.22 -5.57 15.81
N PHE A 62 -13.42 -6.77 15.26
CA PHE A 62 -12.74 -7.24 14.06
C PHE A 62 -13.80 -7.84 13.13
N GLU A 63 -14.11 -7.14 12.04
CA GLU A 63 -15.31 -7.43 11.25
C GLU A 63 -15.01 -7.37 9.75
N GLY A 64 -15.55 -8.33 9.01
CA GLY A 64 -15.44 -8.34 7.56
C GLY A 64 -16.61 -7.61 6.89
N VAL A 65 -16.33 -6.73 5.94
CA VAL A 65 -17.32 -6.13 5.05
C VAL A 65 -17.44 -6.92 3.74
N THR A 66 -18.55 -6.76 3.02
CA THR A 66 -18.72 -7.35 1.69
C THR A 66 -18.27 -6.35 0.63
N ARG A 67 -17.40 -6.80 -0.28
CA ARG A 67 -16.92 -5.96 -1.40
C ARG A 67 -18.06 -5.64 -2.36
N GLY A 68 -18.03 -4.43 -2.91
CA GLY A 68 -19.05 -3.93 -3.82
C GLY A 68 -20.31 -3.37 -3.15
N ASP A 69 -20.53 -3.63 -1.86
CA ASP A 69 -21.61 -2.99 -1.10
C ASP A 69 -21.48 -1.47 -1.12
N LYS A 70 -22.62 -0.78 -1.10
CA LYS A 70 -22.67 0.69 -1.08
C LYS A 70 -22.97 1.25 0.31
N ASP A 71 -23.33 0.38 1.26
CA ASP A 71 -23.75 0.77 2.60
C ASP A 71 -23.09 -0.08 3.69
N TYR A 72 -22.06 0.51 4.30
CA TYR A 72 -21.35 0.00 5.47
C TYR A 72 -21.86 0.62 6.78
N ARG A 73 -22.89 1.47 6.76
CA ARG A 73 -23.48 2.06 7.99
C ARG A 73 -23.97 1.02 9.00
N PRO A 74 -24.51 -0.17 8.62
CA PRO A 74 -24.90 -1.17 9.60
C PRO A 74 -23.74 -1.64 10.48
N ILE A 75 -22.60 -1.97 9.88
CA ILE A 75 -21.42 -2.39 10.64
C ILE A 75 -20.81 -1.23 11.43
N LEU A 76 -20.82 -0.03 10.86
CA LEU A 76 -20.34 1.18 11.54
C LEU A 76 -21.22 1.56 12.75
N THR A 77 -22.53 1.37 12.64
CA THR A 77 -23.48 1.59 13.74
C THR A 77 -23.23 0.61 14.89
N LYS A 78 -22.89 -0.65 14.57
CA LYS A 78 -22.49 -1.67 15.56
C LYS A 78 -21.22 -1.28 16.32
N ILE A 79 -20.20 -0.72 15.66
CA ILE A 79 -18.94 -0.35 16.34
C ILE A 79 -18.99 1.02 17.03
N LYS A 80 -19.87 1.93 16.62
CA LYS A 80 -20.02 3.27 17.21
C LYS A 80 -20.08 3.29 18.74
N PRO A 81 -20.95 2.52 19.43
CA PRO A 81 -21.05 2.56 20.89
C PRO A 81 -19.78 2.07 21.60
N MET A 82 -18.88 1.37 20.91
CA MET A 82 -17.60 0.93 21.46
C MET A 82 -16.58 2.08 21.54
N ASN A 83 -16.85 3.21 20.88
CA ASN A 83 -16.03 4.42 20.89
C ASN A 83 -14.53 4.16 20.58
N PRO A 84 -14.19 3.54 19.43
CA PRO A 84 -12.81 3.33 19.03
C PRO A 84 -12.10 4.67 18.77
N GLN A 85 -10.81 4.75 19.08
CA GLN A 85 -9.97 5.90 18.74
C GLN A 85 -9.45 5.84 17.30
N VAL A 86 -9.36 4.65 16.71
CA VAL A 86 -9.05 4.44 15.29
C VAL A 86 -9.97 3.38 14.69
N VAL A 87 -10.41 3.60 13.45
CA VAL A 87 -10.99 2.57 12.60
C VAL A 87 -9.96 2.22 11.53
N TYR A 88 -9.41 1.01 11.60
CA TYR A 88 -8.52 0.48 10.58
C TYR A 88 -9.32 -0.26 9.52
N PHE A 89 -9.08 0.00 8.25
CA PHE A 89 -9.69 -0.73 7.14
C PHE A 89 -8.61 -1.41 6.29
N GLY A 90 -8.69 -2.74 6.18
CA GLY A 90 -7.89 -3.55 5.27
C GLY A 90 -8.61 -3.79 3.94
N GLY A 91 -8.18 -3.16 2.84
CA GLY A 91 -8.82 -3.33 1.53
C GLY A 91 -8.67 -2.15 0.56
N MET A 92 -9.54 -2.13 -0.46
CA MET A 92 -9.41 -1.21 -1.60
C MET A 92 -10.16 0.12 -1.43
N ALA A 93 -9.71 1.16 -2.14
CA ALA A 93 -10.27 2.52 -2.12
C ALA A 93 -11.78 2.60 -2.38
N ALA A 94 -12.34 1.70 -3.19
CA ALA A 94 -13.78 1.68 -3.50
C ALA A 94 -14.62 1.49 -2.24
N GLU A 95 -14.22 0.57 -1.36
CA GLU A 95 -14.86 0.33 -0.07
C GLU A 95 -14.35 1.30 1.00
N GLY A 96 -13.04 1.54 1.06
CA GLY A 96 -12.42 2.39 2.07
C GLY A 96 -12.94 3.83 2.05
N SER A 97 -13.19 4.39 0.87
CA SER A 97 -13.77 5.72 0.72
C SER A 97 -15.21 5.81 1.25
N LEU A 98 -16.01 4.75 1.06
CA LEU A 98 -17.35 4.63 1.62
C LEU A 98 -17.31 4.47 3.14
N VAL A 99 -16.41 3.64 3.67
CA VAL A 99 -16.19 3.49 5.11
C VAL A 99 -15.84 4.83 5.75
N ALA A 100 -14.87 5.58 5.19
CA ALA A 100 -14.46 6.88 5.70
C ALA A 100 -15.62 7.90 5.75
N ARG A 101 -16.42 8.00 4.67
CA ARG A 101 -17.61 8.88 4.64
C ARG A 101 -18.65 8.45 5.66
N GLN A 102 -19.00 7.18 5.65
CA GLN A 102 -20.11 6.66 6.44
C GLN A 102 -19.80 6.61 7.93
N MET A 103 -18.52 6.58 8.33
CA MET A 103 -18.11 6.82 9.71
C MET A 103 -18.63 8.17 10.21
N ARG A 104 -18.52 9.23 9.40
CA ARG A 104 -19.03 10.57 9.73
C ARG A 104 -20.56 10.59 9.75
N ASP A 105 -21.21 9.92 8.81
CA ASP A 105 -22.68 9.82 8.73
C ASP A 105 -23.28 9.18 9.99
N VAL A 106 -22.68 8.08 10.47
CA VAL A 106 -23.17 7.43 11.70
C VAL A 106 -22.69 8.13 12.98
N GLY A 107 -21.82 9.13 12.88
CA GLY A 107 -21.36 9.94 14.01
C GLY A 107 -20.07 9.45 14.70
N ILE A 108 -19.28 8.58 14.07
CA ILE A 108 -17.91 8.23 14.48
C ILE A 108 -16.96 9.34 13.97
N LYS A 109 -17.08 10.54 14.55
CA LYS A 109 -16.33 11.73 14.10
C LYS A 109 -14.96 11.89 14.76
N LYS A 110 -14.77 11.28 15.94
CA LYS A 110 -13.53 11.41 16.73
C LYS A 110 -12.49 10.32 16.41
N ALA A 111 -12.92 9.21 15.83
CA ALA A 111 -11.99 8.15 15.46
C ALA A 111 -11.19 8.57 14.24
N ILE A 112 -9.91 8.25 14.25
CA ILE A 112 -9.04 8.37 13.08
C ILE A 112 -9.42 7.26 12.09
N TYR A 113 -9.51 7.57 10.80
CA TYR A 113 -9.53 6.55 9.75
C TYR A 113 -8.09 6.17 9.39
N MET A 114 -7.79 4.88 9.35
CA MET A 114 -6.49 4.36 8.93
C MET A 114 -6.67 3.20 7.96
N SER A 115 -5.78 3.04 6.97
CA SER A 115 -5.85 1.97 5.98
C SER A 115 -4.49 1.62 5.38
N ASP A 116 -4.48 0.66 4.47
CA ASP A 116 -3.31 0.20 3.71
C ASP A 116 -3.20 0.84 2.32
N ASP A 117 -2.20 0.44 1.55
CA ASP A 117 -1.90 0.98 0.24
C ASP A 117 -3.05 0.89 -0.77
N GLY A 118 -4.01 -0.02 -0.57
CA GLY A 118 -5.23 -0.10 -1.37
C GLY A 118 -6.08 1.18 -1.32
N CYS A 119 -5.90 2.02 -0.29
CA CYS A 119 -6.50 3.35 -0.18
C CYS A 119 -5.53 4.50 -0.50
N TYR A 120 -4.27 4.25 -0.84
CA TYR A 120 -3.32 5.28 -1.31
C TYR A 120 -3.60 5.61 -2.79
N SER A 121 -4.79 6.14 -3.10
CA SER A 121 -5.20 6.41 -4.49
C SER A 121 -5.77 7.82 -4.67
N VAL A 122 -5.28 8.48 -5.71
CA VAL A 122 -5.87 9.68 -6.31
C VAL A 122 -6.25 9.32 -7.75
N PRO A 123 -7.53 9.42 -8.16
CA PRO A 123 -8.64 10.04 -7.43
C PRO A 123 -9.40 9.12 -6.46
N ASP A 124 -9.31 7.79 -6.57
CA ASP A 124 -10.34 6.88 -6.05
C ASP A 124 -10.65 7.04 -4.55
N PHE A 125 -9.63 7.18 -3.69
CA PHE A 125 -9.86 7.37 -2.26
C PHE A 125 -10.12 8.83 -1.92
N ILE A 126 -9.29 9.76 -2.42
CA ILE A 126 -9.40 11.18 -2.09
C ILE A 126 -10.74 11.77 -2.56
N GLU A 127 -11.09 11.60 -3.83
CA GLU A 127 -12.36 12.08 -4.37
C GLU A 127 -13.53 11.24 -3.86
N GLY A 128 -13.33 9.91 -3.79
CA GLY A 128 -14.34 8.99 -3.27
C GLY A 128 -14.74 9.32 -1.84
N ALA A 129 -13.81 9.66 -0.95
CA ALA A 129 -14.10 10.00 0.43
C ALA A 129 -14.49 11.48 0.59
N GLY A 130 -14.16 12.34 -0.38
CA GLY A 130 -14.36 13.79 -0.28
C GLY A 130 -13.68 14.35 0.96
N ASP A 131 -14.38 15.20 1.70
CA ASP A 131 -13.84 15.79 2.94
C ASP A 131 -13.57 14.73 4.02
N ALA A 132 -14.13 13.51 3.89
CA ALA A 132 -13.84 12.39 4.77
C ALA A 132 -12.43 11.81 4.64
N SER A 133 -11.74 12.12 3.54
CA SER A 133 -10.33 11.77 3.37
C SER A 133 -9.41 12.54 4.32
N ASP A 134 -9.71 13.81 4.63
CA ASP A 134 -8.80 14.64 5.41
C ASP A 134 -8.58 14.09 6.82
N GLY A 135 -7.30 13.96 7.18
CA GLY A 135 -6.86 13.35 8.43
C GLY A 135 -6.74 11.83 8.39
N ALA A 136 -7.08 11.17 7.29
CA ALA A 136 -6.83 9.74 7.11
C ALA A 136 -5.33 9.42 7.15
N TYR A 137 -4.98 8.26 7.71
CA TYR A 137 -3.62 7.74 7.68
C TYR A 137 -3.54 6.48 6.82
N ILE A 138 -2.56 6.39 5.93
CA ILE A 138 -2.46 5.29 4.96
C ILE A 138 -1.03 4.79 4.88
N THR A 139 -0.80 3.48 4.98
CA THR A 139 0.54 2.94 4.72
C THR A 139 0.83 2.87 3.23
N PHE A 140 2.03 3.27 2.82
CA PHE A 140 2.51 3.13 1.45
C PHE A 140 4.04 3.12 1.42
N ALA A 141 4.64 2.95 0.24
CA ALA A 141 6.08 3.08 0.06
C ALA A 141 6.59 4.45 0.54
N ARG A 142 7.80 4.47 1.11
CA ARG A 142 8.55 5.72 1.32
C ARG A 142 8.84 6.36 -0.05
N PRO A 143 8.76 7.71 -0.17
CA PRO A 143 9.10 8.39 -1.43
C PRO A 143 10.52 8.12 -1.90
N ALA A 144 10.66 7.89 -3.21
CA ALA A 144 11.96 7.76 -3.87
C ALA A 144 12.65 9.11 -4.18
N GLY A 145 12.04 10.23 -3.78
CA GLY A 145 12.63 11.56 -3.93
C GLY A 145 12.90 11.94 -5.40
N GLU A 146 14.14 12.32 -5.70
CA GLU A 146 14.55 12.80 -7.02
C GLU A 146 14.39 11.76 -8.13
N SER A 147 14.59 10.46 -7.83
CA SER A 147 14.41 9.40 -8.83
C SER A 147 12.97 9.34 -9.34
N TYR A 148 11.98 9.48 -8.45
CA TYR A 148 10.58 9.54 -8.83
C TYR A 148 10.27 10.81 -9.64
N LYS A 149 10.73 11.99 -9.20
CA LYS A 149 10.48 13.25 -9.91
C LYS A 149 10.99 13.22 -11.35
N ALA A 150 12.24 12.79 -11.54
CA ALA A 150 12.86 12.67 -12.85
C ALA A 150 12.12 11.69 -13.76
N TRP A 151 11.54 10.62 -13.19
CA TRP A 151 10.72 9.67 -13.92
C TRP A 151 9.31 10.22 -14.23
N GLU A 152 8.63 10.87 -13.27
CA GLU A 152 7.30 11.47 -13.43
C GLU A 152 7.31 12.51 -14.57
N GLU A 153 8.34 13.34 -14.65
CA GLU A 153 8.51 14.33 -15.73
C GLU A 153 8.58 13.66 -17.11
N LYS A 154 9.39 12.61 -17.24
CA LYS A 154 9.53 11.85 -18.49
C LYS A 154 8.23 11.12 -18.86
N PHE A 155 7.58 10.50 -17.88
CA PHE A 155 6.30 9.82 -18.07
C PHE A 155 5.24 10.81 -18.56
N THR A 156 5.08 11.94 -17.86
CA THR A 156 4.10 12.96 -18.18
C THR A 156 4.34 13.58 -19.56
N LYS A 157 5.60 13.87 -19.90
CA LYS A 157 5.97 14.35 -21.25
C LYS A 157 5.62 13.34 -22.34
N ARG A 158 5.75 12.03 -22.07
CA ARG A 158 5.51 10.96 -23.06
C ARG A 158 4.03 10.62 -23.24
N PHE A 159 3.24 10.65 -22.17
CA PHE A 159 1.85 10.16 -22.17
C PHE A 159 0.81 11.28 -22.05
N GLY A 160 1.19 12.48 -21.64
CA GLY A 160 0.28 13.63 -21.50
C GLY A 160 -0.53 13.64 -20.20
N ASN A 161 -0.36 12.66 -19.33
CA ASN A 161 -1.01 12.57 -18.02
C ASN A 161 -0.01 12.14 -16.94
N LYS A 162 -0.33 12.47 -15.68
CA LYS A 162 0.41 11.98 -14.53
C LYS A 162 0.29 10.45 -14.38
N PRO A 163 1.30 9.78 -13.82
CA PRO A 163 1.25 8.35 -13.54
C PRO A 163 0.20 8.02 -12.46
N VAL A 164 -0.46 6.87 -12.61
CA VAL A 164 -1.30 6.29 -11.54
C VAL A 164 -0.41 5.72 -10.42
N THR A 165 -0.97 5.56 -9.21
CA THR A 165 -0.25 5.20 -7.97
C THR A 165 0.84 4.13 -8.15
N PHE A 166 0.53 3.02 -8.83
CA PHE A 166 1.41 1.86 -8.93
C PHE A 166 2.22 1.78 -10.25
N ALA A 167 2.13 2.79 -11.11
CA ALA A 167 2.88 2.84 -12.36
C ALA A 167 4.42 2.81 -12.18
N PRO A 168 5.03 3.46 -11.16
CA PRO A 168 6.47 3.36 -10.92
C PRO A 168 6.96 1.93 -10.69
N GLN A 169 6.25 1.15 -9.86
CA GLN A 169 6.61 -0.23 -9.53
C GLN A 169 6.52 -1.14 -10.76
N ALA A 170 5.50 -0.91 -11.60
CA ALA A 170 5.33 -1.63 -12.86
C ALA A 170 6.43 -1.28 -13.87
N TYR A 171 6.81 0.00 -13.95
CA TYR A 171 7.94 0.46 -14.76
C TYR A 171 9.24 -0.23 -14.33
N ASP A 172 9.54 -0.23 -13.04
CA ASP A 172 10.76 -0.86 -12.52
C ASP A 172 10.77 -2.38 -12.70
N ALA A 173 9.61 -3.04 -12.60
CA ALA A 173 9.49 -4.46 -12.91
C ALA A 173 9.81 -4.76 -14.38
N ALA A 174 9.35 -3.90 -15.30
CA ALA A 174 9.65 -4.03 -16.71
C ALA A 174 11.15 -3.81 -16.99
N ILE A 175 11.77 -2.78 -16.38
CA ILE A 175 13.21 -2.53 -16.52
C ILE A 175 14.03 -3.73 -16.00
N ALA A 176 13.70 -4.25 -14.82
CA ALA A 176 14.36 -5.43 -14.26
C ALA A 176 14.28 -6.64 -15.21
N MET A 177 13.10 -6.88 -15.81
CA MET A 177 12.91 -7.96 -16.78
C MET A 177 13.74 -7.73 -18.05
N LEU A 178 13.74 -6.52 -18.60
CA LEU A 178 14.50 -6.18 -19.81
C LEU A 178 16.01 -6.35 -19.60
N MET A 179 16.56 -5.84 -18.50
CA MET A 179 17.98 -6.04 -18.15
C MET A 179 18.34 -7.51 -18.02
N ALA A 180 17.45 -8.32 -17.44
CA ALA A 180 17.65 -9.76 -17.30
C ALA A 180 17.59 -10.49 -18.63
N VAL A 181 16.70 -10.08 -19.55
CA VAL A 181 16.62 -10.59 -20.92
C VAL A 181 17.90 -10.26 -21.70
N GLU A 182 18.40 -9.04 -21.60
CA GLU A 182 19.68 -8.63 -22.23
C GLU A 182 20.87 -9.45 -21.71
N THR A 183 20.86 -9.76 -20.41
CA THR A 183 21.94 -10.53 -19.77
C THR A 183 21.87 -12.02 -20.09
N ALA A 184 20.68 -12.62 -20.04
CA ALA A 184 20.48 -14.07 -20.14
C ALA A 184 20.13 -14.57 -21.55
N GLY A 185 19.71 -13.66 -22.42
CA GLY A 185 19.28 -13.96 -23.78
C GLY A 185 20.43 -14.31 -24.71
N LYS A 186 20.21 -15.29 -25.58
CA LYS A 186 21.15 -15.67 -26.64
C LYS A 186 20.44 -15.63 -27.98
N VAL A 187 20.91 -14.78 -28.88
CA VAL A 187 20.49 -14.77 -30.27
C VAL A 187 21.21 -15.92 -30.98
N GLN A 188 20.43 -16.82 -31.60
CA GLN A 188 20.95 -17.93 -32.40
C GLN A 188 21.27 -17.47 -33.82
N ASP A 189 21.94 -18.32 -34.60
CA ASP A 189 22.31 -18.03 -35.99
C ASP A 189 21.10 -17.76 -36.90
N ASP A 190 19.93 -18.31 -36.58
CA ASP A 190 18.67 -18.07 -37.30
C ASP A 190 17.94 -16.77 -36.87
N GLY A 191 18.55 -15.99 -35.99
CA GLY A 191 18.00 -14.74 -35.45
C GLY A 191 17.00 -14.94 -34.30
N SER A 192 16.72 -16.16 -33.87
CA SER A 192 15.82 -16.42 -32.75
C SER A 192 16.46 -16.08 -31.40
N LEU A 193 15.67 -15.48 -30.49
CA LEU A 193 16.09 -15.21 -29.12
C LEU A 193 15.71 -16.39 -28.22
N VAL A 194 16.71 -17.06 -27.64
CA VAL A 194 16.53 -18.14 -26.68
C VAL A 194 16.91 -17.66 -25.28
N ILE A 195 16.02 -17.89 -24.31
CA ILE A 195 16.23 -17.51 -22.91
C ILE A 195 15.97 -18.71 -22.01
N GLY A 196 16.99 -19.16 -21.28
CA GLY A 196 16.83 -20.23 -20.31
C GLY A 196 16.10 -19.73 -19.06
N LYS A 197 15.04 -20.44 -18.62
CA LYS A 197 14.24 -20.04 -17.44
C LYS A 197 15.08 -19.80 -16.17
N LYS A 198 16.03 -20.68 -15.89
CA LYS A 198 16.94 -20.54 -14.74
C LYS A 198 17.86 -19.32 -14.91
N ALA A 199 18.45 -19.16 -16.11
CA ALA A 199 19.34 -18.04 -16.41
C ALA A 199 18.60 -16.70 -16.28
N LEU A 200 17.35 -16.62 -16.75
CA LEU A 200 16.51 -15.44 -16.58
C LEU A 200 16.24 -15.15 -15.10
N ALA A 201 15.83 -16.15 -14.31
CA ALA A 201 15.56 -15.94 -12.89
C ALA A 201 16.82 -15.54 -12.10
N ASP A 202 17.98 -16.12 -12.43
CA ASP A 202 19.27 -15.71 -11.83
C ASP A 202 19.66 -14.29 -12.24
N ALA A 203 19.44 -13.92 -13.51
CA ALA A 203 19.71 -12.57 -14.01
C ALA A 203 18.78 -11.52 -13.37
N ILE A 204 17.47 -11.80 -13.23
CA ILE A 204 16.53 -10.91 -12.51
C ILE A 204 17.01 -10.72 -11.07
N ARG A 205 17.40 -11.80 -10.37
CA ARG A 205 17.88 -11.70 -8.99
C ARG A 205 19.17 -10.88 -8.84
N ALA A 206 19.98 -10.83 -9.89
CA ALA A 206 21.25 -10.09 -9.91
C ALA A 206 21.11 -8.62 -10.32
N VAL A 207 19.92 -8.16 -10.77
CA VAL A 207 19.77 -6.75 -11.16
C VAL A 207 19.94 -5.82 -9.97
N SER A 208 20.60 -4.70 -10.21
CA SER A 208 20.59 -3.56 -9.31
C SER A 208 20.71 -2.28 -10.12
N PHE A 209 19.74 -1.38 -9.97
CA PHE A 209 19.69 -0.12 -10.73
C PHE A 209 18.90 0.94 -9.97
N GLU A 210 19.11 2.21 -10.33
CA GLU A 210 18.25 3.32 -9.90
C GLU A 210 17.02 3.39 -10.80
N GLY A 211 15.86 3.05 -10.23
CA GLY A 211 14.55 3.05 -10.88
C GLY A 211 13.66 4.21 -10.46
N ALA A 212 12.40 4.16 -10.86
CA ALA A 212 11.38 5.15 -10.50
C ALA A 212 11.06 5.13 -8.98
N THR A 213 11.20 3.98 -8.34
CA THR A 213 11.01 3.79 -6.89
C THR A 213 12.32 3.89 -6.09
N GLY A 214 13.39 4.41 -6.70
CA GLY A 214 14.71 4.52 -6.09
C GLY A 214 15.56 3.29 -6.42
N LYS A 215 16.44 2.87 -5.51
CA LYS A 215 17.30 1.71 -5.76
C LYS A 215 16.48 0.41 -5.81
N VAL A 216 16.45 -0.22 -6.98
CA VAL A 216 15.78 -1.50 -7.22
C VAL A 216 16.79 -2.64 -7.14
N GLY A 217 16.41 -3.71 -6.47
CA GLY A 217 17.15 -4.96 -6.33
C GLY A 217 16.35 -5.94 -5.47
N PHE A 218 16.75 -7.21 -5.46
CA PHE A 218 15.98 -8.27 -4.78
C PHE A 218 16.81 -9.00 -3.73
N VAL A 219 16.22 -9.23 -2.56
CA VAL A 219 16.81 -10.10 -1.53
C VAL A 219 16.51 -11.58 -1.83
N GLU A 220 17.02 -12.51 -1.01
CA GLU A 220 16.86 -13.95 -1.22
C GLU A 220 15.38 -14.40 -1.36
N THR A 221 14.45 -13.72 -0.68
CA THR A 221 13.02 -14.00 -0.78
C THR A 221 12.40 -13.58 -2.12
N GLY A 222 13.11 -12.77 -2.91
CA GLY A 222 12.61 -12.13 -4.12
C GLY A 222 11.96 -10.76 -3.88
N ASP A 223 11.90 -10.28 -2.63
CA ASP A 223 11.33 -8.97 -2.32
C ASP A 223 12.31 -7.82 -2.60
N SER A 224 11.77 -6.66 -2.95
CA SER A 224 12.54 -5.40 -2.98
C SER A 224 12.88 -4.91 -1.58
N GLN A 225 13.90 -4.05 -1.48
CA GLN A 225 14.29 -3.41 -0.22
C GLN A 225 13.45 -2.17 0.11
N SER A 226 12.26 -2.04 -0.48
CA SER A 226 11.39 -0.87 -0.30
C SER A 226 10.85 -0.78 1.13
N GLU A 227 10.95 0.40 1.73
CA GLU A 227 10.42 0.67 3.06
C GLU A 227 8.95 1.13 3.00
N VAL A 228 8.14 0.69 3.96
CA VAL A 228 6.76 1.15 4.16
C VAL A 228 6.73 2.21 5.26
N VAL A 229 6.05 3.32 4.98
CA VAL A 229 5.78 4.42 5.93
C VAL A 229 4.30 4.75 5.97
N VAL A 230 3.89 5.52 6.97
CA VAL A 230 2.55 6.08 7.09
C VAL A 230 2.49 7.44 6.43
N TRP A 231 1.47 7.65 5.62
CA TRP A 231 1.08 8.92 5.04
C TRP A 231 -0.13 9.47 5.75
N GLN A 232 -0.29 10.78 5.77
CA GLN A 232 -1.49 11.46 6.24
C GLN A 232 -2.09 12.27 5.09
N VAL A 233 -3.41 12.26 4.96
CA VAL A 233 -4.11 13.18 4.08
C VAL A 233 -4.23 14.55 4.76
N LYS A 234 -3.70 15.59 4.11
CA LYS A 234 -3.89 17.00 4.48
C LYS A 234 -4.28 17.79 3.25
N ASP A 235 -5.36 18.55 3.33
CA ASP A 235 -5.89 19.35 2.22
C ASP A 235 -6.04 18.51 0.93
N LYS A 236 -6.59 17.29 1.08
CA LYS A 236 -6.78 16.32 -0.01
C LYS A 236 -5.48 15.84 -0.69
N GLN A 237 -4.34 15.98 -0.02
CA GLN A 237 -3.03 15.52 -0.51
C GLN A 237 -2.37 14.56 0.48
N PHE A 238 -1.70 13.54 -0.04
CA PHE A 238 -0.87 12.66 0.76
C PHE A 238 0.45 13.35 1.13
N VAL A 239 0.72 13.47 2.42
CA VAL A 239 2.01 13.91 2.96
C VAL A 239 2.57 12.86 3.91
N ILE A 240 3.89 12.72 4.03
CA ILE A 240 4.48 11.80 5.01
C ILE A 240 4.01 12.19 6.41
N ALA A 241 3.52 11.21 7.17
CA ALA A 241 3.10 11.45 8.55
C ALA A 241 4.33 11.70 9.46
N PRO A 242 4.25 12.61 10.44
CA PRO A 242 5.41 12.96 11.27
C PRO A 242 5.84 11.82 12.21
N GLY A 243 7.09 11.84 12.69
CA GLY A 243 7.57 10.90 13.72
C GLY A 243 7.91 9.50 13.21
N GLN A 244 8.49 9.42 12.01
CA GLN A 244 8.87 8.18 11.31
C GLN A 244 10.33 8.21 10.83
N GLU A 245 11.18 8.91 11.58
CA GLU A 245 12.65 8.94 11.43
C GLU A 245 13.30 7.76 12.16
#